data_AF-A0A3L8C6B3-F1
#
_entry.id   AF-A0A3L8C6B3-F1
#
_cell.length_a   1.000
_cell.length_b   1.000
_cell.length_c   1.000
_cell.angle_alpha   90.00
_cell.angle_beta   90.00
_cell.angle_gamma   90.00
#
_symmetry.space_group_name_H-M   'P 1'
#
loop_
_entity.id
_entity.type
_entity.pdbx_description
1 polymer ?
#
loop_
_entity_poly.entity_id
_entity_poly.type
_entity_poly.pdbx_seq_one_letter_code
_entity_poly.pdbx_strand_id
1 'polypeptide(L)'
;TTLGAAVIETLVNPYKWDRFAARVAGTDDAKRSQLRSEFWAFAKHMKQFVSGAGNPKYYPVEEGRGRIDAVGRIANVVFGYDIDEPANYRPADAPASLPFLWDIWRFDWVQYTGFTNQAMARNVGETLGVLAPIKLVNDKGDVLKGPEFGETLVDVDGLHCAEGLLRMLKPPQWPEDVLGKIDIQRARSGKQLFAQHCRHCHGPHESQPYAWPIDDQAGTNRQWDMAGDVSEQNGKPVRKDWRTEIWSVPWIKTDVIGTDPKLADNYMDNRYDATKLVPGSKPVNAGDGLQVLLNILVPELYQRWDIKGDAVANYDGLNVPFRIANERAYKARPLHGVWATPPFLHNGSVPTLYDLLSPLEQRPASFYVGNREYDPTKLGYRTDYSPGSFHHDTHIPGNRNLGHLFTDYETPGRIGPLLSEAQRYALLEYLKVMGNPAFDQALGGDPQNWANYSAAPADQWNEKSCNNTHLRHGVAELTAQETKQ
;
A
#
# COMPACT_ATOMS: atom_id res chain seq x y z
N THR A 1 10.76 -4.61 -23.56
CA THR A 1 10.83 -3.18 -23.96
C THR A 1 10.35 -2.34 -22.80
N THR A 2 11.09 -1.30 -22.41
CA THR A 2 10.65 -0.39 -21.33
C THR A 2 9.52 0.51 -21.85
N LEU A 3 8.71 1.09 -20.94
CA LEU A 3 7.64 2.01 -21.31
C LEU A 3 8.17 3.21 -22.12
N GLY A 4 9.29 3.82 -21.68
CA GLY A 4 9.92 4.93 -22.41
C GLY A 4 10.35 4.57 -23.83
N ALA A 5 10.96 3.40 -24.02
CA ALA A 5 11.31 2.92 -25.36
C ALA A 5 10.07 2.70 -26.23
N ALA A 6 9.00 2.12 -25.66
CA ALA A 6 7.75 1.90 -26.38
C ALA A 6 7.08 3.22 -26.81
N VAL A 7 7.13 4.25 -25.96
CA VAL A 7 6.59 5.59 -26.27
C VAL A 7 7.37 6.26 -27.40
N ILE A 8 8.71 6.31 -27.29
CA ILE A 8 9.56 6.88 -28.34
C ILE A 8 9.37 6.12 -29.66
N GLU A 9 9.38 4.78 -29.61
CA GLU A 9 9.21 3.96 -30.80
C GLU A 9 7.82 4.17 -31.44
N THR A 10 6.78 4.39 -30.65
CA THR A 10 5.44 4.70 -31.16
C THR A 10 5.40 6.08 -31.82
N LEU A 11 6.17 7.06 -31.35
CA LEU A 11 6.25 8.40 -31.96
C LEU A 11 7.00 8.42 -33.30
N VAL A 12 8.10 7.66 -33.39
CA VAL A 12 9.04 7.73 -34.52
C VAL A 12 8.79 6.68 -35.60
N ASN A 13 8.16 5.54 -35.26
CA ASN A 13 7.85 4.49 -36.23
C ASN A 13 6.44 4.70 -36.81
N PRO A 14 6.30 5.05 -38.11
CA PRO A 14 5.01 5.37 -38.70
C PRO A 14 4.02 4.19 -38.64
N TYR A 15 4.50 2.96 -38.83
CA TYR A 15 3.63 1.77 -38.74
C TYR A 15 3.10 1.52 -37.32
N LYS A 16 3.93 1.79 -36.29
CA LYS A 16 3.47 1.69 -34.90
C LYS A 16 2.52 2.82 -34.54
N TRP A 17 2.84 4.04 -34.96
CA TRP A 17 1.96 5.20 -34.80
C TRP A 17 0.60 4.93 -35.43
N ASP A 18 0.54 4.53 -36.70
CA ASP A 18 -0.72 4.31 -37.42
C ASP A 18 -1.57 3.23 -36.76
N ARG A 19 -0.95 2.12 -36.32
CA ARG A 19 -1.65 1.07 -35.57
C ARG A 19 -2.20 1.58 -34.23
N PHE A 20 -1.42 2.37 -33.51
CA PHE A 20 -1.83 2.96 -32.23
C PHE A 20 -2.96 3.97 -32.43
N ALA A 21 -2.76 4.95 -33.30
CA ALA A 21 -3.70 6.02 -33.60
C ALA A 21 -5.00 5.48 -34.20
N ALA A 22 -4.97 4.43 -35.04
CA ALA A 22 -6.17 3.76 -35.53
C ALA A 22 -7.03 3.16 -34.39
N ARG A 23 -6.42 2.62 -33.35
CA ARG A 23 -7.14 2.03 -32.20
C ARG A 23 -7.70 3.08 -31.25
N VAL A 24 -7.00 4.20 -31.09
CA VAL A 24 -7.36 5.23 -30.10
C VAL A 24 -8.23 6.34 -30.70
N ALA A 25 -7.84 6.87 -31.86
CA ALA A 25 -8.49 8.01 -32.52
C ALA A 25 -9.26 7.64 -33.81
N GLY A 26 -9.19 6.38 -34.25
CA GLY A 26 -9.81 5.94 -35.50
C GLY A 26 -9.07 6.46 -36.73
N THR A 27 -9.81 6.80 -37.79
CA THR A 27 -9.28 7.32 -39.07
C THR A 27 -9.47 8.82 -39.26
N ASP A 28 -10.00 9.52 -38.26
CA ASP A 28 -10.24 10.97 -38.33
C ASP A 28 -8.91 11.73 -38.18
N ASP A 29 -8.56 12.53 -39.18
CA ASP A 29 -7.26 13.22 -39.23
C ASP A 29 -7.10 14.25 -38.10
N ALA A 30 -8.17 14.98 -37.75
CA ALA A 30 -8.11 15.99 -36.70
C ALA A 30 -7.86 15.34 -35.33
N LYS A 31 -8.58 14.24 -35.03
CA LYS A 31 -8.37 13.46 -33.79
C LYS A 31 -6.99 12.83 -33.73
N ARG A 32 -6.47 12.35 -34.87
CA ARG A 32 -5.11 11.80 -34.95
C ARG A 32 -4.05 12.87 -34.73
N SER A 33 -4.23 14.07 -35.29
CA SER A 33 -3.33 15.21 -35.06
C SER A 33 -3.35 15.64 -33.59
N GLN A 34 -4.53 15.72 -32.96
CA GLN A 34 -4.65 15.99 -31.53
C GLN A 34 -3.94 14.92 -30.70
N LEU A 35 -4.25 13.64 -30.93
CA LEU A 35 -3.60 12.52 -30.22
C LEU A 35 -2.08 12.56 -30.38
N ARG A 36 -1.56 12.97 -31.54
CA ARG A 36 -0.11 13.12 -31.76
C ARG A 36 0.49 14.21 -30.88
N SER A 37 -0.19 15.35 -30.76
CA SER A 37 0.22 16.44 -29.87
C SER A 37 0.22 15.98 -28.41
N GLU A 38 -0.86 15.34 -27.96
CA GLU A 38 -1.00 14.83 -26.59
C GLU A 38 0.06 13.75 -26.28
N PHE A 39 0.36 12.88 -27.24
CA PHE A 39 1.37 11.84 -27.06
C PHE A 39 2.80 12.40 -27.04
N TRP A 40 3.07 13.50 -27.75
CA TRP A 40 4.33 14.26 -27.61
C TRP A 40 4.44 14.93 -26.24
N ALA A 41 3.36 15.55 -25.75
CA ALA A 41 3.32 16.13 -24.40
C ALA A 41 3.57 15.06 -23.33
N PHE A 42 2.91 13.91 -23.45
CA PHE A 42 3.16 12.74 -22.59
C PHE A 42 4.63 12.29 -22.63
N ALA A 43 5.25 12.23 -23.82
CA ALA A 43 6.66 11.89 -23.95
C ALA A 43 7.60 12.92 -23.29
N LYS A 44 7.27 14.21 -23.36
CA LYS A 44 7.99 15.29 -22.66
C LYS A 44 7.89 15.15 -21.15
N HIS A 45 6.69 14.91 -20.61
CA HIS A 45 6.47 14.65 -19.18
C HIS A 45 7.23 13.40 -18.71
N MET A 46 7.14 12.31 -19.46
CA MET A 46 7.93 11.10 -19.19
C MET A 46 9.43 11.39 -19.13
N LYS A 47 9.96 12.18 -20.07
CA LYS A 47 11.38 12.58 -20.08
C LYS A 47 11.74 13.39 -18.83
N GLN A 48 10.90 14.35 -18.44
CA GLN A 48 11.10 15.15 -17.22
C GLN A 48 11.12 14.24 -15.99
N PHE A 49 10.12 13.37 -15.84
CA PHE A 49 10.03 12.40 -14.74
C PHE A 49 11.29 11.53 -14.64
N VAL A 50 11.72 10.86 -15.73
CA VAL A 50 12.90 9.97 -15.69
C VAL A 50 14.21 10.72 -15.46
N SER A 51 14.26 12.02 -15.79
CA SER A 51 15.42 12.87 -15.50
C SER A 51 15.46 13.36 -14.04
N GLY A 52 14.29 13.51 -13.40
CA GLY A 52 14.10 13.96 -12.02
C GLY A 52 13.72 12.81 -11.08
N ALA A 53 12.48 12.84 -10.55
CA ALA A 53 12.00 11.89 -9.54
C ALA A 53 12.17 10.42 -9.91
N GLY A 54 12.00 10.07 -11.20
CA GLY A 54 12.13 8.71 -11.73
C GLY A 54 13.56 8.29 -12.09
N ASN A 55 14.57 9.11 -11.79
CA ASN A 55 15.95 8.82 -12.16
C ASN A 55 16.48 7.62 -11.35
N PRO A 56 17.06 6.58 -12.00
CA PRO A 56 17.55 5.38 -11.34
C PRO A 56 18.55 5.62 -10.20
N LYS A 57 19.26 6.75 -10.19
CA LYS A 57 20.18 7.10 -9.09
C LYS A 57 19.46 7.22 -7.73
N TYR A 58 18.15 7.52 -7.74
CA TYR A 58 17.32 7.58 -6.53
C TYR A 58 16.70 6.23 -6.17
N TYR A 59 16.87 5.20 -7.00
CA TYR A 59 16.36 3.84 -6.76
C TYR A 59 17.51 2.83 -6.88
N PRO A 60 18.54 2.91 -6.02
CA PRO A 60 19.76 2.09 -6.14
C PRO A 60 19.53 0.61 -5.81
N VAL A 61 18.43 0.27 -5.14
CA VAL A 61 18.03 -1.11 -4.86
C VAL A 61 16.95 -1.52 -5.84
N GLU A 62 17.23 -2.53 -6.65
CA GLU A 62 16.25 -3.05 -7.62
C GLU A 62 15.07 -3.69 -6.87
N GLU A 63 13.87 -3.17 -7.12
CA GLU A 63 12.65 -3.59 -6.43
C GLU A 63 12.29 -5.05 -6.77
N GLY A 64 12.55 -5.49 -8.00
CA GLY A 64 12.27 -6.84 -8.45
C GLY A 64 10.76 -7.10 -8.59
N ARG A 65 10.33 -8.36 -8.40
CA ARG A 65 8.92 -8.75 -8.58
C ARG A 65 8.11 -8.60 -7.29
N GLY A 66 6.98 -7.92 -7.38
CA GLY A 66 6.01 -7.82 -6.29
C GLY A 66 6.43 -6.92 -5.13
N ARG A 67 7.46 -6.09 -5.32
CA ARG A 67 7.94 -5.13 -4.33
C ARG A 67 8.13 -3.75 -4.95
N ILE A 68 8.06 -2.73 -4.12
CA ILE A 68 8.23 -1.32 -4.51
C ILE A 68 8.59 -0.48 -3.26
N ASP A 69 9.45 0.52 -3.40
CA ASP A 69 9.59 1.56 -2.36
C ASP A 69 8.51 2.64 -2.58
N ALA A 70 7.26 2.28 -2.25
CA ALA A 70 6.11 3.12 -2.56
C ALA A 70 6.18 4.48 -1.84
N VAL A 71 6.55 4.49 -0.56
CA VAL A 71 6.55 5.73 0.24
C VAL A 71 7.67 6.67 -0.20
N GLY A 72 8.89 6.16 -0.44
CA GLY A 72 9.97 6.95 -1.00
C GLY A 72 9.64 7.50 -2.38
N ARG A 73 8.97 6.70 -3.23
CA ARG A 73 8.50 7.13 -4.54
C ARG A 73 7.44 8.23 -4.46
N ILE A 74 6.39 8.03 -3.64
CA ILE A 74 5.34 9.04 -3.43
C ILE A 74 5.98 10.35 -2.99
N ALA A 75 6.91 10.31 -2.04
CA ALA A 75 7.54 11.53 -1.54
C ALA A 75 8.39 12.24 -2.60
N ASN A 76 9.17 11.51 -3.40
CA ASN A 76 9.94 12.09 -4.52
C ASN A 76 9.03 12.71 -5.59
N VAL A 77 7.88 12.08 -5.87
CA VAL A 77 6.91 12.59 -6.84
C VAL A 77 6.23 13.83 -6.27
N VAL A 78 5.54 13.71 -5.13
CA VAL A 78 4.71 14.76 -4.56
C VAL A 78 5.54 15.97 -4.12
N PHE A 79 6.61 15.75 -3.35
CA PHE A 79 7.40 16.86 -2.79
C PHE A 79 8.58 17.27 -3.67
N GLY A 80 8.91 16.50 -4.70
CA GLY A 80 10.00 16.84 -5.61
C GLY A 80 9.52 17.26 -6.99
N TYR A 81 8.73 16.41 -7.64
CA TYR A 81 8.29 16.61 -9.01
C TYR A 81 7.05 17.54 -9.08
N ASP A 82 5.98 17.25 -8.34
CA ASP A 82 4.70 17.95 -8.47
C ASP A 82 4.73 19.38 -7.92
N ILE A 83 5.63 19.69 -6.99
CA ILE A 83 5.84 21.05 -6.46
C ILE A 83 7.07 21.75 -7.05
N ASP A 84 7.71 21.17 -8.08
CA ASP A 84 8.91 21.70 -8.73
C ASP A 84 10.04 22.04 -7.73
N GLU A 85 10.41 21.08 -6.89
CA GLU A 85 11.46 21.20 -5.88
C GLU A 85 12.48 20.05 -5.99
N PRO A 86 13.38 20.06 -6.98
CA PRO A 86 14.31 18.95 -7.22
C PRO A 86 15.29 18.70 -6.07
N ALA A 87 15.47 19.66 -5.15
CA ALA A 87 16.28 19.46 -3.94
C ALA A 87 15.63 18.47 -2.96
N ASN A 88 14.36 18.13 -3.14
CA ASN A 88 13.63 17.16 -2.32
C ASN A 88 13.83 15.71 -2.72
N TYR A 89 14.45 15.41 -3.86
CA TYR A 89 14.68 14.01 -4.23
C TYR A 89 15.59 13.30 -3.21
N ARG A 90 15.15 12.15 -2.72
CA ARG A 90 15.86 11.29 -1.77
C ARG A 90 16.03 9.89 -2.35
N PRO A 91 17.07 9.14 -1.94
CA PRO A 91 17.13 7.70 -2.21
C PRO A 91 15.90 6.99 -1.64
N ALA A 92 15.24 6.21 -2.49
CA ALA A 92 14.19 5.25 -2.20
C ALA A 92 14.79 3.86 -2.44
N ASP A 93 15.44 3.34 -1.41
CA ASP A 93 16.29 2.15 -1.42
C ASP A 93 15.76 1.05 -0.47
N ALA A 94 14.48 1.09 -0.13
CA ALA A 94 13.83 0.13 0.77
C ALA A 94 12.56 -0.49 0.15
N PRO A 95 12.69 -1.33 -0.90
CA PRO A 95 11.52 -1.93 -1.53
C PRO A 95 10.76 -2.86 -0.57
N ALA A 96 9.48 -2.59 -0.39
CA ALA A 96 8.56 -3.40 0.39
C ALA A 96 7.73 -4.29 -0.53
N SER A 97 7.43 -5.53 -0.12
CA SER A 97 6.43 -6.37 -0.74
C SER A 97 5.06 -5.68 -0.78
N LEU A 98 4.22 -6.03 -1.75
CA LEU A 98 2.84 -5.57 -1.73
C LEU A 98 2.05 -6.37 -0.68
N PRO A 99 1.45 -5.73 0.33
CA PRO A 99 0.68 -6.43 1.36
C PRO A 99 -0.60 -7.02 0.75
N PHE A 100 -1.00 -8.21 1.21
CA PHE A 100 -2.32 -8.76 0.84
C PHE A 100 -3.46 -7.88 1.36
N LEU A 101 -4.57 -7.86 0.62
CA LEU A 101 -5.62 -6.85 0.77
C LEU A 101 -6.84 -7.32 1.57
N TRP A 102 -7.04 -8.63 1.77
CA TRP A 102 -8.11 -9.08 2.66
C TRP A 102 -7.84 -8.64 4.11
N ASP A 103 -8.92 -8.45 4.85
CA ASP A 103 -8.97 -7.95 6.24
C ASP A 103 -8.46 -6.52 6.48
N ILE A 104 -7.93 -5.80 5.47
CA ILE A 104 -7.29 -4.48 5.73
C ILE A 104 -8.26 -3.43 6.30
N TRP A 105 -9.55 -3.51 5.96
CA TRP A 105 -10.57 -2.59 6.46
C TRP A 105 -10.79 -2.72 7.98
N ARG A 106 -10.38 -3.85 8.58
CA ARG A 106 -10.46 -4.08 10.02
C ARG A 106 -9.37 -3.34 10.78
N PHE A 107 -8.24 -3.04 10.13
CA PHE A 107 -7.07 -2.49 10.81
C PHE A 107 -7.29 -1.01 11.17
N ASP A 108 -6.81 -0.62 12.33
CA ASP A 108 -6.72 0.78 12.76
C ASP A 108 -5.75 1.61 11.91
N TRP A 109 -4.62 1.01 11.55
CA TRP A 109 -3.56 1.59 10.75
C TRP A 109 -3.15 0.62 9.65
N VAL A 110 -2.75 1.11 8.48
CA VAL A 110 -2.41 0.28 7.30
C VAL A 110 -1.00 0.60 6.78
N GLN A 111 -0.55 -0.15 5.76
CA GLN A 111 0.85 -0.23 5.31
C GLN A 111 1.77 -0.96 6.30
N TYR A 112 2.99 -1.33 5.86
CA TYR A 112 3.92 -2.10 6.71
C TYR A 112 4.36 -1.34 7.96
N THR A 113 4.65 -0.05 7.82
CA THR A 113 5.00 0.85 8.94
C THR A 113 3.78 1.35 9.71
N GLY A 114 2.56 1.06 9.25
CA GLY A 114 1.33 1.49 9.92
C GLY A 114 1.10 3.01 9.88
N PHE A 115 1.69 3.74 8.95
CA PHE A 115 1.73 5.20 9.09
C PHE A 115 0.41 5.92 8.77
N THR A 116 -0.61 5.27 8.22
CA THR A 116 -1.85 5.92 7.76
C THR A 116 -3.11 5.14 8.14
N ASN A 117 -4.23 5.83 8.41
CA ASN A 117 -5.47 5.24 8.95
C ASN A 117 -6.73 5.42 8.07
N GLN A 118 -6.75 6.38 7.13
CA GLN A 118 -7.95 6.76 6.38
C GLN A 118 -7.81 6.37 4.90
N ALA A 119 -8.78 5.60 4.40
CA ALA A 119 -8.71 4.90 3.13
C ALA A 119 -8.65 5.82 1.90
N MET A 120 -9.54 6.80 1.78
CA MET A 120 -9.56 7.76 0.67
C MET A 120 -8.28 8.61 0.62
N ALA A 121 -7.84 9.18 1.74
CA ALA A 121 -6.61 9.97 1.79
C ALA A 121 -5.41 9.13 1.36
N ARG A 122 -5.29 7.91 1.92
CA ARG A 122 -4.27 6.93 1.50
C ARG A 122 -4.33 6.68 -0.01
N ASN A 123 -5.50 6.37 -0.54
CA ASN A 123 -5.67 6.03 -1.96
C ASN A 123 -5.34 7.20 -2.89
N VAL A 124 -5.73 8.43 -2.51
CA VAL A 124 -5.35 9.65 -3.25
C VAL A 124 -3.83 9.78 -3.23
N GLY A 125 -3.18 9.67 -2.08
CA GLY A 125 -1.72 9.74 -1.97
C GLY A 125 -0.98 8.68 -2.79
N GLU A 126 -1.47 7.44 -2.79
CA GLU A 126 -0.93 6.34 -3.62
C GLU A 126 -1.13 6.61 -5.11
N THR A 127 -2.28 7.17 -5.50
CA THR A 127 -2.59 7.54 -6.88
C THR A 127 -1.66 8.64 -7.41
N LEU A 128 -1.33 9.63 -6.56
CA LEU A 128 -0.31 10.64 -6.89
C LEU A 128 1.08 9.99 -7.07
N GLY A 129 1.46 9.05 -6.20
CA GLY A 129 2.73 8.33 -6.32
C GLY A 129 2.93 7.52 -7.59
N VAL A 130 1.84 7.13 -8.25
CA VAL A 130 1.86 6.47 -9.58
C VAL A 130 1.60 7.45 -10.73
N LEU A 131 1.86 8.74 -10.51
CA LEU A 131 1.88 9.82 -11.49
C LEU A 131 0.51 10.19 -12.06
N ALA A 132 -0.55 10.10 -11.25
CA ALA A 132 -1.78 10.79 -11.60
C ALA A 132 -1.48 12.31 -11.71
N PRO A 133 -1.73 12.94 -12.87
CA PRO A 133 -1.42 14.35 -13.05
C PRO A 133 -2.10 15.21 -11.98
N ILE A 134 -1.36 16.14 -11.42
CA ILE A 134 -1.88 17.11 -10.45
C ILE A 134 -1.26 18.49 -10.69
N LYS A 135 -2.06 19.53 -10.57
CA LYS A 135 -1.59 20.92 -10.57
C LYS A 135 -1.42 21.44 -9.15
N LEU A 136 -0.18 21.55 -8.68
CA LEU A 136 0.15 22.19 -7.39
C LEU A 136 0.88 23.52 -7.58
N VAL A 137 1.68 23.63 -8.63
CA VAL A 137 2.46 24.82 -8.99
C VAL A 137 2.20 25.23 -10.45
N ASN A 138 2.46 26.49 -10.78
CA ASN A 138 2.46 26.99 -12.14
C ASN A 138 3.81 26.70 -12.85
N ASP A 139 3.94 27.11 -14.11
CA ASP A 139 5.16 26.92 -14.92
C ASP A 139 6.41 27.65 -14.38
N LYS A 140 6.24 28.55 -13.41
CA LYS A 140 7.34 29.26 -12.71
C LYS A 140 7.71 28.60 -11.38
N GLY A 141 7.00 27.53 -11.00
CA GLY A 141 7.19 26.84 -9.72
C GLY A 141 6.51 27.53 -8.53
N ASP A 142 5.65 28.54 -8.76
CA ASP A 142 4.86 29.18 -7.72
C ASP A 142 3.61 28.35 -7.41
N VAL A 143 3.24 28.25 -6.13
CA VAL A 143 2.06 27.48 -5.70
C VAL A 143 0.77 28.09 -6.23
N LEU A 144 -0.04 27.25 -6.87
CA LEU A 144 -1.36 27.60 -7.36
C LEU A 144 -2.33 27.85 -6.21
N LYS A 145 -3.33 28.69 -6.45
CA LYS A 145 -4.33 29.07 -5.44
C LYS A 145 -5.74 28.95 -6.01
N GLY A 146 -6.70 28.75 -5.12
CA GLY A 146 -8.11 28.66 -5.49
C GLY A 146 -8.38 27.47 -6.42
N PRO A 147 -9.27 27.60 -7.43
CA PRO A 147 -9.81 26.47 -8.17
C PRO A 147 -8.82 25.75 -9.08
N GLU A 148 -7.64 26.33 -9.34
CA GLU A 148 -6.59 25.68 -10.14
C GLU A 148 -5.75 24.69 -9.29
N PHE A 149 -5.66 24.93 -7.97
CA PHE A 149 -4.92 24.06 -7.07
C PHE A 149 -5.62 22.70 -6.95
N GLY A 150 -4.85 21.63 -7.09
CA GLY A 150 -5.35 20.26 -6.97
C GLY A 150 -6.18 19.79 -8.16
N GLU A 151 -6.15 20.47 -9.30
CA GLU A 151 -6.69 19.92 -10.56
C GLU A 151 -5.96 18.61 -10.88
N THR A 152 -6.70 17.50 -10.94
CA THR A 152 -6.11 16.17 -11.09
C THR A 152 -7.04 15.20 -11.83
N LEU A 153 -6.46 14.10 -12.32
CA LEU A 153 -7.18 12.97 -12.91
C LEU A 153 -7.55 11.87 -11.90
N VAL A 154 -7.36 12.10 -10.59
CA VAL A 154 -7.78 11.15 -9.56
C VAL A 154 -9.29 10.88 -9.65
N ASP A 155 -9.64 9.60 -9.81
CA ASP A 155 -11.03 9.12 -9.89
C ASP A 155 -11.58 8.77 -8.51
N VAL A 156 -12.19 9.75 -7.84
CA VAL A 156 -12.65 9.61 -6.45
C VAL A 156 -13.76 8.56 -6.32
N ASP A 157 -14.69 8.49 -7.28
CA ASP A 157 -15.74 7.46 -7.33
C ASP A 157 -15.15 6.06 -7.50
N GLY A 158 -14.16 5.93 -8.39
CA GLY A 158 -13.43 4.68 -8.61
C GLY A 158 -12.67 4.22 -7.36
N LEU A 159 -12.00 5.14 -6.66
CA LEU A 159 -11.32 4.85 -5.40
C LEU A 159 -12.31 4.43 -4.30
N HIS A 160 -13.45 5.11 -4.19
CA HIS A 160 -14.51 4.75 -3.24
C HIS A 160 -15.07 3.34 -3.53
N CYS A 161 -15.34 3.03 -4.81
CA CYS A 161 -15.74 1.69 -5.22
C CYS A 161 -14.68 0.64 -4.83
N ALA A 162 -13.40 0.92 -5.10
CA ALA A 162 -12.32 -0.02 -4.78
C ALA A 162 -12.33 -0.36 -3.27
N GLU A 163 -12.46 0.63 -2.39
CA GLU A 163 -12.56 0.38 -0.93
C GLU A 163 -13.79 -0.45 -0.55
N GLY A 164 -14.93 -0.21 -1.18
CA GLY A 164 -16.13 -1.02 -0.99
C GLY A 164 -15.92 -2.49 -1.37
N LEU A 165 -15.23 -2.75 -2.48
CA LEU A 165 -14.87 -4.11 -2.91
C LEU A 165 -13.83 -4.76 -1.99
N LEU A 166 -12.86 -3.99 -1.48
CA LEU A 166 -11.84 -4.47 -0.54
C LEU A 166 -12.47 -4.99 0.76
N ARG A 167 -13.59 -4.40 1.21
CA ARG A 167 -14.35 -4.91 2.37
C ARG A 167 -14.94 -6.30 2.16
N MET A 168 -15.16 -6.70 0.91
CA MET A 168 -15.72 -8.00 0.55
C MET A 168 -14.67 -9.09 0.35
N LEU A 169 -13.38 -8.73 0.27
CA LEU A 169 -12.32 -9.71 0.04
C LEU A 169 -12.20 -10.68 1.21
N LYS A 170 -12.09 -11.96 0.87
CA LYS A 170 -11.87 -13.05 1.83
C LYS A 170 -10.47 -13.62 1.67
N PRO A 171 -9.85 -14.10 2.76
CA PRO A 171 -8.62 -14.88 2.65
C PRO A 171 -8.84 -16.11 1.74
N PRO A 172 -7.86 -16.48 0.90
CA PRO A 172 -7.96 -17.65 0.05
C PRO A 172 -8.01 -18.94 0.88
N GLN A 173 -8.85 -19.87 0.45
CA GLN A 173 -8.92 -21.20 1.04
C GLN A 173 -7.84 -22.09 0.44
N TRP A 174 -7.27 -22.98 1.24
CA TRP A 174 -6.32 -23.99 0.75
C TRP A 174 -7.00 -24.95 -0.25
N PRO A 175 -6.54 -25.01 -1.51
CA PRO A 175 -7.12 -25.88 -2.52
C PRO A 175 -6.58 -27.31 -2.39
N GLU A 176 -7.23 -28.14 -1.58
CA GLU A 176 -6.77 -29.52 -1.32
C GLU A 176 -6.68 -30.41 -2.57
N ASP A 177 -7.45 -30.10 -3.60
CA ASP A 177 -7.45 -30.78 -4.90
C ASP A 177 -6.19 -30.48 -5.74
N VAL A 178 -5.54 -29.34 -5.49
CA VAL A 178 -4.33 -28.90 -6.21
C VAL A 178 -3.08 -29.05 -5.36
N LEU A 179 -3.12 -28.59 -4.11
CA LEU A 179 -1.96 -28.49 -3.22
C LEU A 179 -1.89 -29.62 -2.18
N GLY A 180 -2.81 -30.58 -2.25
CA GLY A 180 -2.84 -31.75 -1.39
C GLY A 180 -3.67 -31.59 -0.13
N LYS A 181 -4.01 -32.73 0.49
CA LYS A 181 -4.88 -32.82 1.66
C LYS A 181 -4.21 -32.29 2.92
N ILE A 182 -5.03 -31.74 3.83
CA ILE A 182 -4.58 -31.25 5.13
C ILE A 182 -4.45 -32.40 6.13
N ASP A 183 -3.30 -32.50 6.79
CA ASP A 183 -3.14 -33.32 8.00
C ASP A 183 -3.77 -32.60 9.19
N ILE A 184 -5.05 -32.91 9.46
CA ILE A 184 -5.84 -32.25 10.51
C ILE A 184 -5.22 -32.45 11.90
N GLN A 185 -4.62 -33.60 12.18
CA GLN A 185 -4.03 -33.84 13.50
C GLN A 185 -2.80 -32.96 13.71
N ARG A 186 -1.96 -32.84 12.68
CA ARG A 186 -0.82 -31.92 12.67
C ARG A 186 -1.26 -30.46 12.74
N ALA A 187 -2.31 -30.07 12.01
CA ALA A 187 -2.88 -28.74 12.07
C ALA A 187 -3.40 -28.39 13.48
N ARG A 188 -4.00 -29.35 14.21
CA ARG A 188 -4.39 -29.15 15.62
C ARG A 188 -3.18 -28.88 16.52
N SER A 189 -2.08 -29.61 16.34
CA SER A 189 -0.82 -29.32 17.05
C SER A 189 -0.26 -27.95 16.68
N GLY A 190 -0.31 -27.59 15.40
CA GLY A 190 0.08 -26.26 14.90
C GLY A 190 -0.74 -25.13 15.51
N LYS A 191 -2.05 -25.32 15.66
CA LYS A 191 -2.95 -24.37 16.32
C LYS A 191 -2.52 -24.07 17.76
N GLN A 192 -2.12 -25.10 18.52
CA GLN A 192 -1.63 -24.93 19.89
C GLN A 192 -0.31 -24.16 19.92
N LEU A 193 0.63 -24.49 19.03
CA LEU A 193 1.91 -23.78 18.90
C LEU A 193 1.70 -22.31 18.50
N PHE A 194 0.78 -22.04 17.57
CA PHE A 194 0.45 -20.68 17.15
C PHE A 194 -0.11 -19.86 18.32
N ALA A 195 -1.02 -20.45 19.11
CA ALA A 195 -1.56 -19.79 20.29
C ALA A 195 -0.47 -19.45 21.33
N GLN A 196 0.53 -20.32 21.48
CA GLN A 196 1.63 -20.14 22.43
C GLN A 196 2.69 -19.12 21.96
N HIS A 197 3.04 -19.13 20.67
CA HIS A 197 4.23 -18.42 20.19
C HIS A 197 3.94 -17.27 19.23
N CYS A 198 2.76 -17.22 18.62
CA CYS A 198 2.51 -16.32 17.50
C CYS A 198 1.34 -15.36 17.75
N ARG A 199 0.26 -15.85 18.38
CA ARG A 199 -1.00 -15.10 18.54
C ARG A 199 -0.85 -13.77 19.27
N HIS A 200 0.11 -13.64 20.17
CA HIS A 200 0.33 -12.37 20.86
C HIS A 200 0.80 -11.25 19.92
N CYS A 201 1.52 -11.57 18.84
CA CYS A 201 1.86 -10.56 17.83
C CYS A 201 0.81 -10.57 16.70
N HIS A 202 0.48 -11.75 16.18
CA HIS A 202 -0.32 -11.94 14.96
C HIS A 202 -1.81 -12.21 15.20
N GLY A 203 -2.31 -12.01 16.41
CA GLY A 203 -3.74 -12.09 16.70
C GLY A 203 -4.51 -10.93 16.07
N PRO A 204 -5.85 -11.00 16.00
CA PRO A 204 -6.68 -9.90 15.50
C PRO A 204 -6.63 -8.66 16.40
N HIS A 205 -6.28 -8.81 17.69
CA HIS A 205 -6.25 -7.68 18.65
C HIS A 205 -7.53 -6.85 18.63
N GLU A 206 -8.66 -7.57 18.73
CA GLU A 206 -10.00 -7.00 18.73
C GLU A 206 -10.13 -5.95 19.83
N SER A 207 -10.50 -4.74 19.43
CA SER A 207 -10.66 -3.57 20.31
C SER A 207 -11.89 -2.79 19.91
N GLN A 208 -12.42 -2.03 20.87
CA GLN A 208 -13.39 -0.99 20.55
C GLN A 208 -12.73 0.07 19.66
N PRO A 209 -13.48 0.63 18.69
CA PRO A 209 -12.99 1.73 17.87
C PRO A 209 -12.60 2.95 18.72
N TYR A 210 -11.64 3.72 18.23
CA TYR A 210 -11.24 4.96 18.89
C TYR A 210 -12.30 6.05 18.69
N ALA A 211 -12.47 6.86 19.72
CA ALA A 211 -13.12 8.15 19.57
C ALA A 211 -12.09 9.15 19.06
N TRP A 212 -12.06 9.38 17.76
CA TRP A 212 -11.07 10.26 17.14
C TRP A 212 -11.42 11.73 17.40
N PRO A 213 -10.68 12.44 18.27
CA PRO A 213 -11.01 13.83 18.57
C PRO A 213 -10.82 14.70 17.33
N ILE A 214 -11.78 15.59 17.11
CA ILE A 214 -11.64 16.66 16.13
C ILE A 214 -10.89 17.80 16.82
N ASP A 215 -9.67 18.05 16.37
CA ASP A 215 -8.78 19.05 16.92
C ASP A 215 -8.16 19.93 15.83
N ASP A 216 -7.71 21.11 16.26
CA ASP A 216 -7.01 22.09 15.44
C ASP A 216 -5.48 21.84 15.44
N GLN A 217 -5.07 20.58 15.30
CA GLN A 217 -3.65 20.25 15.21
C GLN A 217 -3.04 20.72 13.89
N ALA A 218 -1.73 21.00 13.91
CA ALA A 218 -1.02 21.36 12.69
C ALA A 218 -1.10 20.22 11.67
N GLY A 219 -1.49 20.55 10.43
CA GLY A 219 -1.63 19.59 9.34
C GLY A 219 -2.97 18.84 9.30
N THR A 220 -3.90 19.10 10.23
CA THR A 220 -5.28 18.60 10.14
C THR A 220 -6.20 19.61 9.45
N ASN A 221 -7.39 19.17 9.04
CA ASN A 221 -8.43 20.04 8.51
C ASN A 221 -9.71 19.88 9.33
N ARG A 222 -9.93 20.78 10.30
CA ARG A 222 -11.11 20.75 11.15
C ARG A 222 -12.42 20.86 10.37
N GLN A 223 -12.47 21.61 9.27
CA GLN A 223 -13.70 21.73 8.48
C GLN A 223 -14.07 20.38 7.85
N TRP A 224 -13.10 19.68 7.27
CA TRP A 224 -13.31 18.35 6.71
C TRP A 224 -13.63 17.32 7.79
N ASP A 225 -12.90 17.32 8.91
CA ASP A 225 -13.15 16.44 10.04
C ASP A 225 -14.60 16.64 10.56
N MET A 226 -15.07 17.89 10.69
CA MET A 226 -16.43 18.22 11.11
C MET A 226 -17.52 17.88 10.08
N ALA A 227 -17.16 17.62 8.82
CA ALA A 227 -18.13 17.41 7.74
C ALA A 227 -18.67 15.96 7.66
N GLY A 228 -18.07 15.00 8.36
CA GLY A 228 -18.64 13.65 8.45
C GLY A 228 -19.53 13.44 9.68
N ASP A 229 -19.71 12.19 10.08
CA ASP A 229 -20.59 11.84 11.20
C ASP A 229 -19.84 12.03 12.54
N VAL A 230 -20.27 13.06 13.28
CA VAL A 230 -19.63 13.55 14.50
C VAL A 230 -20.53 13.30 15.70
N SER A 231 -19.94 12.82 16.78
CA SER A 231 -20.57 12.74 18.10
C SER A 231 -19.81 13.58 19.12
N GLU A 232 -20.33 13.72 20.34
CA GLU A 232 -19.65 14.41 21.43
C GLU A 232 -19.20 13.40 22.49
N GLN A 233 -17.93 13.49 22.90
CA GLN A 233 -17.40 12.74 24.03
C GLN A 233 -16.59 13.66 24.94
N ASN A 234 -16.93 13.71 26.23
CA ASN A 234 -16.29 14.57 27.22
C ASN A 234 -16.24 16.06 26.80
N GLY A 235 -17.32 16.57 26.18
CA GLY A 235 -17.40 17.95 25.70
C GLY A 235 -16.55 18.27 24.47
N LYS A 236 -16.03 17.25 23.78
CA LYS A 236 -15.24 17.40 22.54
C LYS A 236 -15.93 16.70 21.37
N PRO A 237 -15.97 17.32 20.19
CA PRO A 237 -16.44 16.64 18.98
C PRO A 237 -15.47 15.52 18.61
N VAL A 238 -16.00 14.34 18.28
CA VAL A 238 -15.24 13.16 17.87
C VAL A 238 -15.86 12.53 16.63
N ARG A 239 -15.02 12.04 15.71
CA ARG A 239 -15.48 11.23 14.59
C ARG A 239 -15.82 9.83 15.05
N LYS A 240 -17.01 9.37 14.66
CA LYS A 240 -17.53 8.05 15.04
C LYS A 240 -17.09 7.01 14.01
N ASP A 241 -16.07 6.23 14.31
CA ASP A 241 -15.73 5.06 13.49
C ASP A 241 -16.97 4.16 13.33
N TRP A 242 -17.31 3.82 12.09
CA TRP A 242 -18.52 3.04 11.78
C TRP A 242 -18.35 1.54 12.01
N ARG A 243 -17.14 1.08 12.30
CA ARG A 243 -16.88 -0.30 12.72
C ARG A 243 -17.38 -0.47 14.16
N THR A 244 -17.97 -1.62 14.46
CA THR A 244 -18.31 -1.98 15.85
C THR A 244 -17.11 -2.49 16.63
N GLU A 245 -16.07 -2.93 15.90
CA GLU A 245 -14.84 -3.50 16.41
C GLU A 245 -13.75 -3.27 15.38
N ILE A 246 -12.55 -2.96 15.87
CA ILE A 246 -11.34 -2.79 15.06
C ILE A 246 -10.29 -3.81 15.48
N TRP A 247 -9.32 -4.04 14.61
CA TRP A 247 -8.11 -4.77 14.92
C TRP A 247 -7.01 -3.76 15.20
N SER A 248 -6.63 -3.61 16.47
CA SER A 248 -5.55 -2.71 16.86
C SER A 248 -4.21 -3.41 16.66
N VAL A 249 -3.67 -3.30 15.45
CA VAL A 249 -2.55 -4.14 15.04
C VAL A 249 -1.25 -3.62 15.68
N PRO A 250 -0.51 -4.44 16.43
CA PRO A 250 0.64 -3.96 17.19
C PRO A 250 1.79 -3.58 16.25
N TRP A 251 2.37 -2.42 16.52
CA TRP A 251 3.67 -2.02 16.01
C TRP A 251 4.79 -2.66 16.83
N ILE A 252 5.60 -3.48 16.17
CA ILE A 252 6.80 -4.03 16.78
C ILE A 252 7.98 -3.20 16.29
N LYS A 253 8.66 -2.54 17.23
CA LYS A 253 9.82 -1.69 16.92
C LYS A 253 10.89 -2.47 16.16
N THR A 254 11.57 -1.81 15.23
CA THR A 254 12.58 -2.45 14.37
C THR A 254 13.75 -3.04 15.14
N ASP A 255 14.13 -2.44 16.27
CA ASP A 255 15.15 -2.96 17.19
C ASP A 255 14.69 -4.20 17.99
N VAL A 256 13.37 -4.34 18.21
CA VAL A 256 12.76 -5.51 18.85
C VAL A 256 12.58 -6.65 17.85
N ILE A 257 11.93 -6.40 16.70
CA ILE A 257 11.67 -7.45 15.69
C ILE A 257 12.93 -7.84 14.92
N GLY A 258 13.92 -6.95 14.83
CA GLY A 258 15.24 -7.20 14.24
C GLY A 258 15.25 -7.42 12.72
N THR A 259 14.12 -7.26 12.03
CA THR A 259 14.05 -7.31 10.57
C THR A 259 14.69 -6.06 9.98
N ASP A 260 14.96 -6.05 8.67
CA ASP A 260 15.58 -4.91 7.99
C ASP A 260 14.88 -3.57 8.37
N PRO A 261 15.58 -2.61 9.00
CA PRO A 261 14.95 -1.40 9.50
C PRO A 261 14.78 -0.33 8.41
N LYS A 262 15.37 -0.52 7.23
CA LYS A 262 15.61 0.54 6.24
C LYS A 262 14.32 1.22 5.76
N LEU A 263 13.22 0.48 5.59
CA LEU A 263 11.93 1.08 5.19
C LEU A 263 11.39 2.02 6.28
N ALA A 264 11.40 1.58 7.54
CA ALA A 264 10.96 2.42 8.66
C ALA A 264 11.94 3.58 8.92
N ASP A 265 13.24 3.37 8.75
CA ASP A 265 14.24 4.41 8.89
C ASP A 265 14.11 5.49 7.81
N ASN A 266 13.99 5.10 6.54
CA ASN A 266 13.75 6.04 5.44
C ASN A 266 12.47 6.85 5.68
N TYR A 267 11.39 6.21 6.14
CA TYR A 267 10.16 6.89 6.50
C TYR A 267 10.39 7.94 7.60
N MET A 268 11.17 7.61 8.62
CA MET A 268 11.39 8.47 9.78
C MET A 268 12.53 9.50 9.61
N ASP A 269 13.47 9.29 8.70
CA ASP A 269 14.70 10.09 8.57
C ASP A 269 14.73 10.98 7.32
N ASN A 270 14.11 10.55 6.22
CA ASN A 270 14.05 11.41 5.04
C ASN A 270 13.25 12.68 5.37
N ARG A 271 13.79 13.82 4.96
CA ARG A 271 13.19 15.14 5.15
C ARG A 271 13.01 15.84 3.82
N TYR A 272 11.82 16.39 3.62
CA TYR A 272 11.38 17.09 2.43
C TYR A 272 10.99 18.52 2.81
N ASP A 273 11.41 19.49 2.01
CA ASP A 273 11.00 20.88 2.12
C ASP A 273 9.54 21.00 1.65
N ALA A 274 8.65 21.33 2.58
CA ALA A 274 7.24 21.55 2.31
C ALA A 274 6.85 23.04 2.29
N THR A 275 7.82 23.97 2.29
CA THR A 275 7.58 25.41 2.44
C THR A 275 6.73 26.02 1.33
N LYS A 276 6.76 25.43 0.13
CA LYS A 276 5.85 25.80 -0.96
C LYS A 276 4.39 25.52 -0.59
N LEU A 277 4.10 24.37 0.03
CA LEU A 277 2.75 24.00 0.46
C LEU A 277 2.35 24.71 1.76
N VAL A 278 3.29 24.87 2.70
CA VAL A 278 3.07 25.51 4.00
C VAL A 278 4.20 26.50 4.27
N PRO A 279 4.01 27.79 3.94
CA PRO A 279 5.03 28.81 4.15
C PRO A 279 5.59 28.82 5.57
N GLY A 280 6.92 28.73 5.69
CA GLY A 280 7.61 28.72 6.99
C GLY A 280 7.64 27.37 7.71
N SER A 281 7.13 26.29 7.11
CA SER A 281 7.24 24.94 7.68
C SER A 281 8.69 24.49 7.81
N LYS A 282 8.99 23.71 8.86
CA LYS A 282 10.24 22.93 8.90
C LYS A 282 10.18 21.78 7.89
N PRO A 283 11.32 21.24 7.45
CA PRO A 283 11.33 20.01 6.66
C PRO A 283 10.59 18.88 7.38
N VAL A 284 9.77 18.14 6.64
CA VAL A 284 8.87 17.09 7.14
C VAL A 284 9.28 15.73 6.61
N ASN A 285 8.86 14.66 7.29
CA ASN A 285 8.96 13.33 6.70
C ASN A 285 7.84 13.12 5.66
N ALA A 286 7.84 11.97 4.97
CA ALA A 286 6.85 11.70 3.93
C ALA A 286 5.40 11.67 4.47
N GLY A 287 5.17 11.10 5.65
CA GLY A 287 3.85 10.99 6.26
C GLY A 287 3.30 12.35 6.72
N ASP A 288 4.10 13.12 7.45
CA ASP A 288 3.77 14.48 7.88
C ASP A 288 3.45 15.39 6.68
N GLY A 289 4.27 15.32 5.62
CA GLY A 289 4.02 16.08 4.40
C GLY A 289 2.72 15.67 3.70
N LEU A 290 2.43 14.37 3.64
CA LEU A 290 1.19 13.85 3.07
C LEU A 290 -0.01 14.24 3.95
N GLN A 291 0.17 14.28 5.28
CA GLN A 291 -0.87 14.73 6.19
C GLN A 291 -1.33 16.14 5.82
N VAL A 292 -0.39 17.06 5.66
CA VAL A 292 -0.68 18.43 5.23
C VAL A 292 -1.35 18.44 3.85
N LEU A 293 -0.71 17.86 2.84
CA LEU A 293 -1.18 17.97 1.46
C LEU A 293 -2.59 17.39 1.30
N LEU A 294 -2.84 16.20 1.83
CA LEU A 294 -4.11 15.51 1.60
C LEU A 294 -5.24 16.08 2.46
N ASN A 295 -4.94 16.68 3.62
CA ASN A 295 -5.95 17.47 4.36
C ASN A 295 -6.36 18.76 3.62
N ILE A 296 -5.57 19.24 2.66
CA ILE A 296 -5.95 20.34 1.75
C ILE A 296 -6.62 19.78 0.50
N LEU A 297 -6.00 18.79 -0.15
CA LEU A 297 -6.40 18.28 -1.45
C LEU A 297 -7.71 17.49 -1.42
N VAL A 298 -7.91 16.57 -0.48
CA VAL A 298 -9.10 15.71 -0.46
C VAL A 298 -10.40 16.52 -0.35
N PRO A 299 -10.50 17.55 0.52
CA PRO A 299 -11.68 18.42 0.54
C PRO A 299 -11.94 19.16 -0.79
N GLU A 300 -10.89 19.62 -1.48
CA GLU A 300 -11.02 20.22 -2.82
C GLU A 300 -11.54 19.20 -3.84
N LEU A 301 -11.07 17.95 -3.77
CA LEU A 301 -11.61 16.88 -4.61
C LEU A 301 -13.07 16.61 -4.29
N TYR A 302 -13.45 16.52 -3.02
CA TYR A 302 -14.85 16.32 -2.63
C TYR A 302 -15.74 17.44 -3.14
N GLN A 303 -15.29 18.70 -3.07
CA GLN A 303 -16.03 19.81 -3.65
C GLN A 303 -16.22 19.67 -5.17
N ARG A 304 -15.18 19.27 -5.91
CA ARG A 304 -15.24 19.08 -7.38
C ARG A 304 -16.16 17.94 -7.79
N TRP A 305 -16.19 16.88 -7.00
CA TRP A 305 -17.02 15.69 -7.20
C TRP A 305 -18.41 15.81 -6.56
N ASP A 306 -18.76 16.99 -6.03
CA ASP A 306 -20.04 17.27 -5.36
C ASP A 306 -20.34 16.34 -4.15
N ILE A 307 -19.29 15.88 -3.47
CA ILE A 307 -19.36 15.06 -2.26
C ILE A 307 -19.51 15.99 -1.05
N LYS A 308 -20.69 16.02 -0.43
CA LYS A 308 -21.06 16.96 0.63
C LYS A 308 -21.94 16.31 1.69
N GLY A 309 -22.02 16.92 2.87
CA GLY A 309 -22.86 16.45 3.98
C GLY A 309 -22.55 14.99 4.33
N ASP A 310 -23.59 14.19 4.53
CA ASP A 310 -23.48 12.79 4.95
C ASP A 310 -22.63 11.92 4.00
N ALA A 311 -22.45 12.32 2.72
CA ALA A 311 -21.61 11.59 1.78
C ALA A 311 -20.11 11.65 2.15
N VAL A 312 -19.65 12.70 2.83
CA VAL A 312 -18.23 12.85 3.23
C VAL A 312 -17.78 11.68 4.08
N ALA A 313 -18.57 11.32 5.10
CA ALA A 313 -18.30 10.20 5.99
C ALA A 313 -18.18 8.86 5.25
N ASN A 314 -19.02 8.67 4.24
CA ASN A 314 -19.03 7.48 3.40
C ASN A 314 -17.81 7.41 2.49
N TYR A 315 -17.44 8.51 1.83
CA TYR A 315 -16.25 8.57 0.97
C TYR A 315 -14.94 8.51 1.76
N ASP A 316 -14.92 8.98 3.02
CA ASP A 316 -13.81 8.73 3.94
C ASP A 316 -13.64 7.23 4.27
N GLY A 317 -14.62 6.41 3.87
CA GLY A 317 -14.63 4.95 3.95
C GLY A 317 -15.32 4.45 5.22
N LEU A 318 -14.71 4.73 6.37
CA LEU A 318 -15.14 4.22 7.69
C LEU A 318 -15.47 5.34 8.68
N ASN A 319 -15.66 6.55 8.16
CA ASN A 319 -15.89 7.77 8.94
C ASN A 319 -14.77 8.10 9.94
N VAL A 320 -13.53 7.68 9.65
CA VAL A 320 -12.34 8.03 10.43
C VAL A 320 -11.66 9.27 9.85
N PRO A 321 -11.13 10.18 10.68
CA PRO A 321 -10.41 11.34 10.18
C PRO A 321 -9.00 10.93 9.72
N PHE A 322 -8.46 11.63 8.72
CA PHE A 322 -7.13 11.32 8.21
C PHE A 322 -6.03 11.79 9.16
N ARG A 323 -5.25 10.83 9.66
CA ARG A 323 -4.10 11.04 10.54
C ARG A 323 -2.94 10.17 10.07
N ILE A 324 -1.73 10.57 10.47
CA ILE A 324 -0.52 9.78 10.28
C ILE A 324 0.08 9.37 11.62
N ALA A 325 0.85 8.30 11.62
CA ALA A 325 1.62 7.82 12.76
C ALA A 325 3.11 7.74 12.41
N ASN A 326 3.97 8.07 13.37
CA ASN A 326 5.41 8.16 13.19
C ASN A 326 6.14 7.16 14.09
N GLU A 327 6.21 5.91 13.64
CA GLU A 327 6.79 4.81 14.39
C GLU A 327 7.95 4.14 13.62
N ARG A 328 9.08 3.91 14.31
CA ARG A 328 10.16 3.03 13.80
C ARG A 328 9.81 1.56 14.05
N ALA A 329 8.80 1.08 13.35
CA ALA A 329 8.21 -0.22 13.61
C ALA A 329 7.56 -0.83 12.37
N TYR A 330 7.29 -2.13 12.45
CA TYR A 330 6.42 -2.83 11.50
C TYR A 330 5.23 -3.45 12.22
N LYS A 331 4.09 -3.44 11.55
CA LYS A 331 2.86 -4.04 12.09
C LYS A 331 2.88 -5.57 11.98
N ALA A 332 2.58 -6.26 13.07
CA ALA A 332 2.39 -7.71 13.07
C ALA A 332 0.92 -8.07 12.74
N ARG A 333 0.58 -8.03 11.44
CA ARG A 333 -0.79 -8.29 10.98
C ARG A 333 -1.23 -9.75 11.20
N PRO A 334 -2.55 -10.01 11.31
CA PRO A 334 -3.10 -11.36 11.26
C PRO A 334 -2.74 -12.13 10.00
N LEU A 335 -2.63 -13.45 10.12
CA LEU A 335 -2.03 -14.33 9.12
C LEU A 335 -3.03 -15.17 8.31
N HIS A 336 -4.32 -14.77 8.26
CA HIS A 336 -5.28 -15.47 7.42
C HIS A 336 -4.79 -15.50 5.96
N GLY A 337 -4.80 -16.67 5.34
CA GLY A 337 -4.37 -16.84 3.95
C GLY A 337 -2.89 -16.55 3.68
N VAL A 338 -2.04 -16.37 4.70
CA VAL A 338 -0.63 -15.99 4.53
C VAL A 338 0.16 -16.98 3.66
N TRP A 339 -0.26 -18.25 3.65
CA TRP A 339 0.35 -19.28 2.80
C TRP A 339 0.40 -18.86 1.31
N ALA A 340 -0.59 -18.07 0.85
CA ALA A 340 -0.72 -17.67 -0.55
C ALA A 340 0.12 -16.43 -0.92
N THR A 341 0.91 -15.88 -0.01
CA THR A 341 1.59 -14.59 -0.20
C THR A 341 3.12 -14.63 -0.05
N PRO A 342 3.84 -15.66 -0.56
CA PRO A 342 5.29 -15.63 -0.58
C PRO A 342 5.81 -14.59 -1.60
N PRO A 343 7.03 -14.07 -1.44
CA PRO A 343 7.93 -14.24 -0.29
C PRO A 343 7.49 -13.45 0.95
N PHE A 344 8.08 -13.77 2.10
CA PHE A 344 7.70 -13.30 3.44
C PHE A 344 8.64 -12.20 3.98
N LEU A 345 8.23 -11.62 5.11
CA LEU A 345 8.69 -10.34 5.67
C LEU A 345 8.26 -9.14 4.81
N HIS A 346 8.47 -7.92 5.34
CA HIS A 346 8.00 -6.70 4.71
C HIS A 346 8.68 -6.41 3.37
N ASN A 347 9.88 -6.94 3.14
CA ASN A 347 10.70 -6.74 1.95
C ASN A 347 10.81 -8.01 1.09
N GLY A 348 10.05 -9.07 1.39
CA GLY A 348 10.04 -10.30 0.61
C GLY A 348 11.38 -11.03 0.59
N SER A 349 12.15 -10.97 1.69
CA SER A 349 13.51 -11.49 1.80
C SER A 349 13.60 -12.94 2.28
N VAL A 350 12.46 -13.59 2.58
CA VAL A 350 12.40 -14.99 2.98
C VAL A 350 11.45 -15.77 2.06
N PRO A 351 11.91 -16.78 1.31
CA PRO A 351 11.13 -17.34 0.20
C PRO A 351 9.96 -18.23 0.62
N THR A 352 10.06 -18.94 1.74
CA THR A 352 9.03 -19.87 2.22
C THR A 352 8.73 -19.66 3.70
N LEU A 353 7.52 -20.04 4.16
CA LEU A 353 7.22 -20.00 5.61
C LEU A 353 8.11 -20.97 6.39
N TYR A 354 8.50 -22.10 5.78
CA TYR A 354 9.45 -23.02 6.40
C TYR A 354 10.79 -22.32 6.70
N ASP A 355 11.33 -21.55 5.75
CA ASP A 355 12.57 -20.81 5.95
C ASP A 355 12.41 -19.69 6.99
N LEU A 356 11.24 -19.04 7.05
CA LEU A 356 10.94 -18.03 8.07
C LEU A 356 10.97 -18.60 9.49
N LEU A 357 10.42 -19.81 9.67
CA LEU A 357 10.38 -20.50 10.96
C LEU A 357 11.69 -21.23 11.30
N SER A 358 12.61 -21.34 10.36
CA SER A 358 13.92 -21.98 10.54
C SER A 358 14.93 -21.04 11.20
N PRO A 359 16.00 -21.58 11.82
CA PRO A 359 17.14 -20.79 12.27
C PRO A 359 17.66 -19.85 11.17
N LEU A 360 18.17 -18.69 11.57
CA LEU A 360 18.65 -17.68 10.63
C LEU A 360 19.71 -18.23 9.68
N GLU A 361 20.60 -19.08 10.19
CA GLU A 361 21.71 -19.69 9.43
C GLU A 361 21.22 -20.64 8.34
N GLN A 362 19.96 -21.08 8.40
CA GLN A 362 19.33 -21.94 7.39
C GLN A 362 18.54 -21.13 6.35
N ARG A 363 18.34 -19.81 6.55
CA ARG A 363 17.64 -18.96 5.58
C ARG A 363 18.53 -18.75 4.35
N PRO A 364 17.98 -18.85 3.12
CA PRO A 364 18.74 -18.55 1.92
C PRO A 364 19.27 -17.11 1.93
N ALA A 365 20.56 -16.94 1.67
CA ALA A 365 21.20 -15.62 1.55
C ALA A 365 20.95 -14.96 0.18
N SER A 366 20.49 -15.75 -0.80
CA SER A 366 19.96 -15.28 -2.08
C SER A 366 19.04 -16.33 -2.69
N PHE A 367 18.13 -15.89 -3.57
CA PHE A 367 17.20 -16.78 -4.28
C PHE A 367 16.59 -16.08 -5.50
N TYR A 368 16.03 -16.86 -6.44
CA TYR A 368 15.33 -16.30 -7.59
C TYR A 368 13.82 -16.18 -7.35
N VAL A 369 13.24 -15.04 -7.74
CA VAL A 369 11.81 -14.75 -7.65
C VAL A 369 11.20 -14.66 -9.04
N GLY A 370 10.00 -15.19 -9.23
CA GLY A 370 9.25 -15.14 -10.49
C GLY A 370 8.83 -16.50 -11.03
N ASN A 371 9.23 -17.59 -10.36
CA ASN A 371 8.67 -18.90 -10.61
C ASN A 371 7.19 -18.95 -10.21
N ARG A 372 6.39 -19.72 -10.95
CA ARG A 372 4.95 -19.94 -10.70
C ARG A 372 4.66 -21.29 -10.04
N GLU A 373 5.65 -22.18 -9.98
CA GLU A 373 5.57 -23.47 -9.28
C GLU A 373 5.61 -23.24 -7.77
N TYR A 374 4.55 -23.68 -7.09
CA TYR A 374 4.39 -23.53 -5.64
C TYR A 374 4.81 -24.84 -4.93
N ASP A 375 5.57 -24.71 -3.84
CA ASP A 375 5.95 -25.80 -2.93
C ASP A 375 4.94 -25.86 -1.76
N PRO A 376 4.02 -26.84 -1.75
CA PRO A 376 3.02 -26.97 -0.69
C PRO A 376 3.59 -27.54 0.63
N THR A 377 4.83 -28.04 0.62
CA THR A 377 5.51 -28.56 1.81
C THR A 377 6.19 -27.43 2.59
N LYS A 378 6.87 -26.51 1.89
CA LYS A 378 7.52 -25.35 2.52
C LYS A 378 6.66 -24.09 2.58
N LEU A 379 5.57 -24.05 1.81
CA LEU A 379 4.65 -22.93 1.64
C LEU A 379 5.38 -21.70 1.06
N GLY A 380 5.75 -21.80 -0.21
CA GLY A 380 6.37 -20.72 -0.99
C GLY A 380 6.56 -21.12 -2.45
N TYR A 381 7.09 -20.23 -3.29
CA TYR A 381 7.43 -20.58 -4.67
C TYR A 381 8.81 -21.22 -4.75
N ARG A 382 9.04 -22.05 -5.78
CA ARG A 382 10.38 -22.53 -6.12
C ARG A 382 11.33 -21.36 -6.40
N THR A 383 12.54 -21.48 -5.89
CA THR A 383 13.56 -20.42 -5.88
C THR A 383 14.68 -20.62 -6.91
N ASP A 384 14.55 -21.64 -7.76
CA ASP A 384 15.50 -21.93 -8.82
C ASP A 384 15.50 -20.84 -9.91
N TYR A 385 16.64 -20.65 -10.54
CA TYR A 385 16.74 -19.77 -11.70
C TYR A 385 15.76 -20.18 -12.81
N SER A 386 15.08 -19.18 -13.38
CA SER A 386 14.34 -19.30 -14.63
C SER A 386 14.50 -18.03 -15.48
N PRO A 387 14.37 -18.11 -16.82
CA PRO A 387 14.45 -16.92 -17.66
C PRO A 387 13.46 -15.82 -17.21
N GLY A 388 13.96 -14.61 -16.96
CA GLY A 388 13.17 -13.49 -16.46
C GLY A 388 12.88 -13.51 -14.95
N SER A 389 13.46 -14.46 -14.21
CA SER A 389 13.46 -14.39 -12.74
C SER A 389 14.36 -13.26 -12.24
N PHE A 390 14.02 -12.74 -11.07
CA PHE A 390 14.76 -11.70 -10.37
C PHE A 390 15.65 -12.33 -9.30
N HIS A 391 16.94 -12.01 -9.29
CA HIS A 391 17.88 -12.48 -8.27
C HIS A 391 17.78 -11.60 -7.02
N HIS A 392 17.20 -12.13 -5.96
CA HIS A 392 17.07 -11.45 -4.67
C HIS A 392 18.31 -11.74 -3.82
N ASP A 393 19.06 -10.69 -3.47
CA ASP A 393 20.25 -10.76 -2.60
C ASP A 393 19.96 -10.10 -1.25
N THR A 394 20.04 -10.89 -0.17
CA THR A 394 19.69 -10.45 1.18
C THR A 394 20.84 -9.74 1.90
N HIS A 395 22.01 -9.58 1.26
CA HIS A 395 23.12 -8.79 1.82
C HIS A 395 22.91 -7.28 1.62
N ILE A 396 22.05 -6.89 0.66
CA ILE A 396 21.76 -5.50 0.33
C ILE A 396 20.88 -4.88 1.44
N PRO A 397 21.24 -3.73 2.02
CA PRO A 397 20.35 -2.99 2.91
C PRO A 397 19.00 -2.67 2.23
N GLY A 398 17.89 -2.90 2.91
CA GLY A 398 16.54 -2.90 2.31
C GLY A 398 16.07 -4.31 1.92
N ASN A 399 16.97 -5.25 1.66
CA ASN A 399 16.66 -6.66 1.33
C ASN A 399 17.06 -7.65 2.44
N ARG A 400 17.51 -7.21 3.61
CA ARG A 400 18.01 -8.15 4.64
C ARG A 400 16.90 -9.07 5.14
N ASN A 401 17.26 -10.34 5.36
CA ASN A 401 16.38 -11.43 5.82
C ASN A 401 16.53 -11.74 7.32
N LEU A 402 17.01 -10.76 8.09
CA LEU A 402 17.24 -10.85 9.53
C LEU A 402 15.93 -10.75 10.32
N GLY A 403 16.01 -10.94 11.65
CA GLY A 403 14.89 -10.72 12.56
C GLY A 403 13.79 -11.77 12.48
N HIS A 404 12.78 -11.60 13.34
CA HIS A 404 11.69 -12.55 13.51
C HIS A 404 12.25 -13.97 13.76
N LEU A 405 13.08 -14.10 14.79
CA LEU A 405 13.92 -15.26 15.05
C LEU A 405 13.32 -16.17 16.13
N PHE A 406 13.27 -17.46 15.82
CA PHE A 406 13.02 -18.54 16.78
C PHE A 406 14.35 -19.17 17.18
N THR A 407 14.87 -18.79 18.34
CA THR A 407 16.22 -19.16 18.80
C THR A 407 16.29 -19.23 20.31
N ASP A 408 17.25 -20.00 20.83
CA ASP A 408 17.49 -20.12 22.27
C ASP A 408 18.51 -19.10 22.79
N TYR A 409 19.19 -18.39 21.88
CA TYR A 409 20.15 -17.33 22.20
C TYR A 409 19.46 -15.98 22.36
N GLU A 410 19.86 -15.20 23.38
CA GLU A 410 19.45 -13.79 23.50
C GLU A 410 20.14 -12.96 22.43
N THR A 411 19.37 -12.49 21.44
CA THR A 411 19.86 -11.72 20.29
C THR A 411 18.76 -10.78 19.78
N PRO A 412 19.08 -9.61 19.19
CA PRO A 412 18.08 -8.76 18.57
C PRO A 412 17.22 -9.53 17.56
N GLY A 413 15.91 -9.28 17.59
CA GLY A 413 14.95 -9.98 16.74
C GLY A 413 14.49 -11.34 17.23
N ARG A 414 14.92 -11.80 18.42
CA ARG A 414 14.35 -13.00 19.06
C ARG A 414 12.88 -12.76 19.42
N ILE A 415 11.99 -13.63 18.92
CA ILE A 415 10.54 -13.58 19.21
C ILE A 415 10.01 -14.86 19.87
N GLY A 416 10.83 -15.90 19.97
CA GLY A 416 10.44 -17.17 20.57
C GLY A 416 11.60 -18.14 20.71
N PRO A 417 11.39 -19.29 21.38
CA PRO A 417 12.39 -20.34 21.51
C PRO A 417 12.68 -21.00 20.16
N LEU A 418 13.77 -21.74 20.06
CA LEU A 418 14.06 -22.54 18.88
C LEU A 418 12.96 -23.58 18.64
N LEU A 419 12.41 -23.61 17.43
CA LEU A 419 11.41 -24.60 17.04
C LEU A 419 12.10 -25.87 16.53
N SER A 420 11.62 -27.03 16.98
CA SER A 420 11.94 -28.30 16.34
C SER A 420 11.35 -28.38 14.93
N GLU A 421 11.89 -29.23 14.08
CA GLU A 421 11.38 -29.43 12.72
C GLU A 421 9.92 -29.89 12.70
N ALA A 422 9.54 -30.77 13.62
CA ALA A 422 8.16 -31.21 13.79
C ALA A 422 7.22 -30.05 14.16
N GLN A 423 7.65 -29.14 15.05
CA GLN A 423 6.88 -27.95 15.39
C GLN A 423 6.73 -26.99 14.21
N ARG A 424 7.79 -26.81 13.40
CA ARG A 424 7.71 -26.02 12.16
C ARG A 424 6.64 -26.57 11.23
N TYR A 425 6.70 -27.86 10.89
CA TYR A 425 5.69 -28.46 10.01
C TYR A 425 4.27 -28.46 10.62
N ALA A 426 4.15 -28.57 11.95
CA ALA A 426 2.86 -28.42 12.61
C ALA A 426 2.28 -27.01 12.41
N LEU A 427 3.09 -25.96 12.64
CA LEU A 427 2.69 -24.58 12.38
C LEU A 427 2.32 -24.36 10.92
N LEU A 428 3.12 -24.86 9.97
CA LEU A 428 2.83 -24.77 8.54
C LEU A 428 1.48 -25.38 8.19
N GLU A 429 1.18 -26.58 8.70
CA GLU A 429 -0.09 -27.26 8.43
C GLU A 429 -1.28 -26.47 8.94
N TYR A 430 -1.14 -25.80 10.10
CA TYR A 430 -2.17 -24.90 10.61
C TYR A 430 -2.29 -23.61 9.78
N LEU A 431 -1.18 -23.00 9.35
CA LEU A 431 -1.19 -21.78 8.52
C LEU A 431 -1.88 -21.96 7.16
N LYS A 432 -1.99 -23.20 6.65
CA LYS A 432 -2.80 -23.52 5.45
C LYS A 432 -4.29 -23.25 5.68
N VAL A 433 -4.78 -23.46 6.89
CA VAL A 433 -6.23 -23.48 7.21
C VAL A 433 -6.66 -22.47 8.27
N MET A 434 -5.71 -21.73 8.86
CA MET A 434 -5.95 -20.79 9.96
C MET A 434 -7.12 -19.86 9.67
N GLY A 435 -8.07 -19.84 10.59
CA GLY A 435 -9.25 -18.99 10.56
C GLY A 435 -10.34 -19.41 9.59
N ASN A 436 -10.13 -20.45 8.78
CA ASN A 436 -11.10 -20.88 7.79
C ASN A 436 -12.28 -21.63 8.44
N PRO A 437 -13.53 -21.13 8.34
CA PRO A 437 -14.70 -21.76 8.94
C PRO A 437 -14.90 -23.21 8.49
N ALA A 438 -14.48 -23.56 7.26
CA ALA A 438 -14.59 -24.91 6.74
C ALA A 438 -13.79 -25.95 7.54
N PHE A 439 -12.76 -25.52 8.27
CA PHE A 439 -11.90 -26.38 9.09
C PHE A 439 -12.17 -26.24 10.59
N ASP A 440 -13.06 -25.35 11.03
CA ASP A 440 -13.30 -25.04 12.44
C ASP A 440 -13.64 -26.29 13.27
N GLN A 441 -14.67 -27.05 12.85
CA GLN A 441 -15.07 -28.28 13.52
C GLN A 441 -13.94 -29.32 13.51
N ALA A 442 -13.24 -29.47 12.37
CA ALA A 442 -12.13 -30.42 12.24
C ALA A 442 -10.95 -30.05 13.15
N LEU A 443 -10.72 -28.76 13.41
CA LEU A 443 -9.73 -28.27 14.35
C LEU A 443 -10.18 -28.36 15.81
N GLY A 444 -11.46 -28.69 16.08
CA GLY A 444 -12.05 -28.65 17.42
C GLY A 444 -12.30 -27.22 17.90
N GLY A 445 -12.75 -26.35 16.99
CA GLY A 445 -12.91 -24.91 17.17
C GLY A 445 -11.63 -24.13 16.89
N ASP A 446 -11.72 -23.05 16.13
CA ASP A 446 -10.60 -22.15 15.84
C ASP A 446 -10.86 -20.74 16.42
N PRO A 447 -10.07 -20.28 17.41
CA PRO A 447 -10.17 -18.91 17.92
C PRO A 447 -9.92 -17.83 16.85
N GLN A 448 -9.31 -18.19 15.73
CA GLN A 448 -9.05 -17.30 14.60
C GLN A 448 -10.15 -17.35 13.53
N ASN A 449 -11.25 -18.08 13.77
CA ASN A 449 -12.31 -18.30 12.78
C ASN A 449 -12.92 -16.99 12.31
N TRP A 450 -12.68 -16.63 11.04
CA TRP A 450 -13.07 -15.32 10.52
C TRP A 450 -14.57 -15.14 10.32
N ALA A 451 -15.37 -16.21 10.42
CA ALA A 451 -16.83 -16.08 10.45
C ALA A 451 -17.36 -15.51 11.77
N ASN A 452 -16.54 -15.50 12.83
CA ASN A 452 -16.92 -15.00 14.15
C ASN A 452 -16.60 -13.51 14.34
N TYR A 453 -15.80 -12.91 13.46
CA TYR A 453 -15.46 -11.49 13.54
C TYR A 453 -16.60 -10.60 13.07
N SER A 454 -16.60 -9.36 13.55
CA SER A 454 -17.52 -8.30 13.13
C SER A 454 -17.68 -8.22 11.60
N ALA A 455 -18.92 -8.02 11.13
CA ALA A 455 -19.17 -7.76 9.72
C ALA A 455 -18.64 -6.37 9.32
N ALA A 456 -18.29 -6.20 8.04
CA ALA A 456 -17.95 -4.89 7.51
C ALA A 456 -19.14 -3.93 7.66
N PRO A 457 -18.90 -2.66 8.05
CA PRO A 457 -19.94 -1.64 7.96
C PRO A 457 -20.51 -1.58 6.55
N ALA A 458 -21.81 -1.39 6.45
CA ALA A 458 -22.46 -1.19 5.16
C ALA A 458 -21.79 -0.02 4.44
N ASP A 459 -21.42 -0.24 3.19
CA ASP A 459 -20.83 0.78 2.33
C ASP A 459 -21.83 1.13 1.23
N GLN A 460 -22.08 2.41 1.05
CA GLN A 460 -22.89 2.88 -0.06
C GLN A 460 -21.96 3.11 -1.26
N TRP A 461 -21.56 2.02 -1.92
CA TRP A 461 -20.99 2.06 -3.26
C TRP A 461 -22.01 1.48 -4.25
N ASN A 462 -21.98 1.97 -5.49
CA ASN A 462 -22.82 1.43 -6.54
C ASN A 462 -21.96 0.91 -7.69
N GLU A 463 -22.41 -0.16 -8.34
CA GLU A 463 -21.69 -0.80 -9.45
C GLU A 463 -21.46 0.17 -10.63
N LYS A 464 -22.28 1.22 -10.78
CA LYS A 464 -22.06 2.26 -11.80
C LYS A 464 -20.85 3.14 -11.47
N SER A 465 -20.53 3.40 -10.21
CA SER A 465 -19.32 4.10 -9.78
C SER A 465 -18.07 3.28 -10.10
N CYS A 466 -18.15 1.95 -10.01
CA CYS A 466 -17.07 1.04 -10.44
C CYS A 466 -16.88 0.99 -11.96
N ASN A 467 -17.97 1.20 -12.72
CA ASN A 467 -17.98 1.12 -14.18
C ASN A 467 -17.86 2.51 -14.85
N ASN A 468 -17.73 3.59 -14.08
CA ASN A 468 -17.54 4.93 -14.63
C ASN A 468 -16.15 5.03 -15.23
N THR A 469 -16.02 4.72 -16.52
CA THR A 469 -14.86 5.10 -17.31
C THR A 469 -14.82 6.63 -17.45
N HIS A 470 -14.05 7.31 -16.60
CA HIS A 470 -13.39 8.63 -16.79
C HIS A 470 -14.17 9.84 -17.33
N LEU A 471 -15.49 9.78 -17.57
CA LEU A 471 -16.20 10.79 -18.38
C LEU A 471 -16.99 11.84 -17.59
N ARG A 472 -16.97 11.86 -16.26
CA ARG A 472 -17.90 12.72 -15.51
C ARG A 472 -17.44 14.16 -15.29
N HIS A 473 -16.14 14.46 -15.28
CA HIS A 473 -15.69 15.82 -14.94
C HIS A 473 -14.52 16.31 -15.79
N GLY A 474 -14.79 16.58 -17.08
CA GLY A 474 -14.26 17.79 -17.73
C GLY A 474 -12.75 18.02 -17.77
N VAL A 475 -11.90 17.01 -17.64
CA VAL A 475 -10.45 17.18 -17.80
C VAL A 475 -10.03 17.06 -19.27
N ALA A 476 -10.79 17.72 -20.15
CA ALA A 476 -10.41 17.90 -21.55
C ALA A 476 -9.25 18.90 -21.70
N GLU A 477 -8.88 19.64 -20.63
CA GLU A 477 -7.91 20.73 -20.71
C GLU A 477 -6.51 20.43 -20.15
N LEU A 478 -6.31 19.38 -19.33
CA LEU A 478 -4.94 19.01 -18.90
C LEU A 478 -4.08 18.47 -20.06
N THR A 479 -4.69 17.99 -21.14
CA THR A 479 -3.98 17.61 -22.37
C THR A 479 -3.93 18.73 -23.41
N ALA A 480 -4.71 19.81 -23.24
CA ALA A 480 -4.92 20.85 -24.26
C ALA A 480 -4.28 22.22 -23.94
N GLN A 481 -3.71 22.42 -22.75
CA GLN A 481 -3.15 23.70 -22.30
C GLN A 481 -1.76 24.08 -22.86
N GLU A 482 -1.36 23.59 -24.04
CA GLU A 482 -0.28 24.20 -24.85
C GLU A 482 -0.79 24.75 -26.21
N THR A 483 -2.11 24.99 -26.34
CA THR A 483 -2.68 25.61 -27.55
C THR A 483 -3.48 26.87 -27.23
N LYS A 484 -2.78 27.97 -26.96
CA LYS A 484 -3.28 29.33 -27.23
C LYS A 484 -2.13 30.34 -27.30
N GLN A 485 -1.79 30.66 -28.56
CA GLN A 485 -0.96 31.75 -29.12
C GLN A 485 0.52 31.84 -28.75
#